data_AF-A0A4R6VH90-F1
#
_entry.id   AF-A0A4R6VH90-F1
#
_cell.length_a   1.000
_cell.length_b   1.000
_cell.length_c   1.000
_cell.angle_alpha   90.00
_cell.angle_beta   90.00
_cell.angle_gamma   90.00
#
_symmetry.space_group_name_H-M   'P 1'
#
loop_
_entity.id
_entity.type
_entity.pdbx_description
1 polymer ?
#
loop_
_entity_poly.entity_id
_entity_poly.type
_entity_poly.pdbx_seq_one_letter_code
_entity_poly.pdbx_strand_id
1 'polypeptide(L)' 'MNRSASVALRRKVDDAVGPAYDPVFLRLDLLLASREGRCPCDACASRVADRLDRLVACLPEE' A
#
# COMPACT_ATOMS: atom_id res chain seq x y z
N MET A 1 1.58 5.12 -19.17
CA MET A 1 0.83 6.30 -18.70
C MET A 1 0.41 6.07 -17.26
N ASN A 2 0.89 6.85 -16.27
CA ASN A 2 0.32 7.05 -14.90
C ASN A 2 1.30 7.50 -13.80
N ARG A 3 2.57 7.81 -14.09
CA ARG A 3 3.49 8.32 -13.05
C ARG A 3 2.94 9.57 -12.33
N SER A 4 2.30 10.48 -13.05
CA SER A 4 1.73 11.71 -12.47
C SER A 4 0.52 11.46 -11.56
N ALA A 5 -0.32 10.47 -11.88
CA ALA A 5 -1.48 10.13 -11.05
C ALA A 5 -1.07 9.48 -9.73
N SER A 6 -0.05 8.60 -9.76
CA SER A 6 0.53 8.03 -8.54
C SER A 6 1.19 9.07 -7.64
N VAL A 7 1.85 10.09 -8.21
CA VAL A 7 2.47 11.18 -7.42
C VAL A 7 1.42 12.09 -6.78
N ALA A 8 0.35 12.43 -7.51
CA ALA A 8 -0.73 13.27 -6.99
C ALA A 8 -1.49 12.59 -5.84
N LEU A 9 -1.78 11.28 -5.97
CA LEU A 9 -2.40 10.51 -4.90
C LEU A 9 -1.48 10.43 -3.67
N ARG A 10 -0.19 10.18 -3.88
CA ARG A 10 0.79 10.13 -2.79
C ARG A 10 0.86 11.45 -2.02
N ARG A 11 0.96 12.59 -2.72
CA ARG A 11 0.95 13.91 -2.07
C ARG A 11 -0.33 14.17 -1.27
N LYS A 12 -1.50 13.85 -1.85
CA LYS A 12 -2.79 14.05 -1.16
C LYS A 12 -2.89 13.22 0.13
N VAL A 13 -2.30 12.03 0.14
CA VAL A 13 -2.26 11.20 1.34
C VAL A 13 -1.21 11.70 2.32
N ASP A 14 0.00 12.03 1.86
CA ASP A 14 1.05 12.64 2.69
C ASP A 14 0.53 13.93 3.37
N ASP A 15 -0.24 14.76 2.66
CA ASP A 15 -0.88 15.98 3.19
C ASP A 15 -2.00 15.67 4.22
N ALA A 16 -2.75 14.58 4.02
CA ALA A 16 -3.89 14.23 4.86
C ALA A 16 -3.48 13.51 6.16
N VAL A 17 -2.42 12.70 6.10
CA VAL A 17 -1.94 11.91 7.25
C VAL A 17 -0.70 12.54 7.90
N GLY A 18 -0.07 13.49 7.22
CA GLY A 18 1.11 14.21 7.69
C GLY A 18 2.41 13.41 7.54
N PRO A 19 3.57 14.05 7.78
CA PRO A 19 4.89 13.43 7.63
C PRO A 19 5.19 12.34 8.67
N ALA A 20 4.31 12.16 9.67
CA ALA A 20 4.46 11.20 10.75
C ALA A 20 3.94 9.79 10.39
N TYR A 21 3.20 9.65 9.29
CA TYR A 21 2.72 8.34 8.88
C TYR A 21 3.79 7.61 8.08
N ASP A 22 4.25 6.50 8.61
CA ASP A 22 5.28 5.70 7.96
C ASP A 22 4.77 5.22 6.57
N PRO A 23 5.51 5.50 5.47
CA PRO A 23 5.08 5.19 4.11
C PRO A 23 4.83 3.70 3.85
N VAL A 24 5.41 2.80 4.64
CA VAL A 24 5.19 1.35 4.54
C VAL A 24 3.80 1.00 5.06
N PHE A 25 3.40 1.54 6.21
CA PHE A 25 2.04 1.36 6.74
C PHE A 25 0.98 1.89 5.77
N LEU A 26 1.23 3.03 5.13
CA LEU A 26 0.30 3.54 4.12
C LEU A 26 0.13 2.59 2.93
N ARG A 27 1.23 2.00 2.46
CA ARG A 27 1.18 1.07 1.34
C ARG A 27 0.45 -0.21 1.72
N LEU A 28 0.57 -0.67 2.96
CA LEU A 28 -0.19 -1.80 3.49
C LEU A 28 -1.70 -1.50 3.50
N ASP A 29 -2.11 -0.36 4.06
CA ASP A 29 -3.52 0.03 4.10
C ASP A 29 -4.12 0.16 2.69
N LEU A 30 -3.39 0.80 1.77
CA LEU A 30 -3.83 0.94 0.38
C LEU A 30 -3.93 -0.41 -0.34
N LEU A 31 -3.04 -1.35 -0.05
CA LEU A 31 -3.08 -2.70 -0.60
C LEU A 31 -4.34 -3.44 -0.12
N LEU A 32 -4.61 -3.41 1.19
CA LEU A 32 -5.78 -4.06 1.80
C LEU A 32 -7.10 -3.41 1.35
N ALA A 33 -7.12 -2.08 1.20
CA ALA A 33 -8.27 -1.33 0.70
C ALA A 33 -8.41 -1.33 -0.83
N SER A 34 -7.50 -1.97 -1.57
CA SER A 34 -7.59 -2.04 -3.04
C SER A 34 -8.69 -3.01 -3.51
N ARG A 35 -9.03 -2.96 -4.80
CA ARG A 35 -9.94 -3.96 -5.39
C ARG A 35 -9.38 -5.37 -5.28
N GLU A 36 -8.06 -5.54 -5.42
CA GLU A 36 -7.39 -6.84 -5.27
C GLU A 36 -7.44 -7.30 -3.81
N GLY A 37 -7.15 -6.42 -2.84
CA GLY A 37 -7.22 -6.71 -1.40
C GLY A 37 -8.61 -7.11 -0.91
N ARG A 38 -9.68 -6.57 -1.51
CA ARG A 38 -11.06 -6.93 -1.20
C ARG A 38 -11.60 -8.11 -2.03
N CYS A 39 -10.85 -8.62 -2.99
CA CYS A 39 -11.31 -9.70 -3.86
C CYS A 39 -11.12 -11.05 -3.15
N PRO A 40 -12.16 -11.88 -3.00
CA PRO A 40 -12.07 -13.14 -2.25
C PRO A 40 -11.45 -14.30 -3.06
N CYS A 41 -11.01 -14.08 -4.30
CA CYS A 41 -10.47 -15.17 -5.11
C CYS A 41 -9.02 -15.51 -4.74
N ASP A 42 -8.67 -16.79 -4.83
CA ASP A 42 -7.35 -17.30 -4.45
C ASP A 42 -6.20 -16.61 -5.19
N ALA A 43 -6.40 -16.28 -6.48
CA ALA A 43 -5.40 -15.58 -7.27
C ALA A 43 -5.11 -14.17 -6.73
N CYS A 44 -6.14 -13.45 -6.25
CA CYS A 44 -5.95 -12.14 -5.61
C CYS A 44 -5.34 -12.31 -4.22
N ALA A 45 -5.77 -13.31 -3.45
CA ALA A 45 -5.22 -13.61 -2.14
C ALA A 45 -3.71 -13.89 -2.20
N SER A 46 -3.25 -14.75 -3.11
CA SER A 46 -1.82 -15.02 -3.32
C SER A 46 -1.02 -13.77 -3.69
N ARG A 47 -1.55 -12.95 -4.62
CA ARG A 47 -0.87 -11.71 -5.04
C ARG A 47 -0.79 -10.67 -3.92
N VAL A 48 -1.83 -10.58 -3.10
CA VAL A 48 -1.86 -9.67 -1.96
C VAL A 48 -0.88 -10.15 -0.89
N ALA A 49 -0.83 -11.46 -0.61
CA ALA A 49 0.14 -12.06 0.32
C ALA A 49 1.59 -11.77 -0.11
N ASP A 50 1.95 -12.05 -1.36
CA ASP A 50 3.30 -11.77 -1.90
C ASP A 50 3.72 -10.31 -1.75
N ARG A 51 2.77 -9.38 -1.93
CA ARG A 51 3.02 -7.94 -1.80
C ARG A 51 3.09 -7.51 -0.34
N LEU A 52 2.28 -8.11 0.52
CA LEU A 52 2.26 -7.86 1.94
C LEU A 52 3.59 -8.27 2.56
N ASP A 53 4.10 -9.47 2.24
CA ASP A 53 5.40 -9.95 2.73
C ASP A 53 6.55 -9.00 2.36
N ARG A 54 6.56 -8.50 1.12
CA ARG A 54 7.59 -7.53 0.67
C ARG A 54 7.49 -6.19 1.39
N LEU A 55 6.29 -5.73 1.72
CA LEU A 55 6.09 -4.48 2.44
C LEU A 55 6.48 -4.64 3.91
N VAL A 56 6.09 -5.74 4.55
CA VAL A 56 6.45 -6.06 5.93
C VAL A 56 7.96 -6.19 6.09
N ALA A 57 8.67 -6.81 5.13
CA ALA A 57 10.13 -6.90 5.14
C ALA A 57 10.86 -5.55 5.02
N CYS A 58 10.16 -4.46 4.67
CA CYS A 58 10.71 -3.10 4.65
C CYS A 58 10.38 -2.29 5.91
N LEU A 59 9.65 -2.86 6.87
CA LEU A 59 9.43 -2.21 8.16
C LEU A 59 10.77 -2.15 8.93
N PRO A 60 11.03 -1.05 9.66
CA PRO A 60 12.18 -0.99 10.56
C PRO A 60 12.05 -2.11 11.60
N GLU A 61 13.15 -2.82 11.84
CA GLU A 61 13.23 -3.75 12.97
C GLU A 61 13.11 -2.94 14.28
N GLU A 62 12.34 -3.46 15.24
CA GLU A 62 12.21 -2.85 16.59
C GLU A 62 13.57 -2.73 17.31
#